data_AF-X1TAQ1-F1
#
_entry.id   AF-X1TAQ1-F1
#
_cell.length_a   1.000
_cell.length_b   1.000
_cell.length_c   1.000
_cell.angle_alpha   90.00
_cell.angle_beta   90.00
_cell.angle_gamma   90.00
#
_symmetry.space_group_name_H-M   'P 1'
#
loop_
_entity.id
_entity.type
_entity.pdbx_description
1 polymer ?
#
loop_
_entity_poly.entity_id
_entity_poly.type
_entity_poly.pdbx_seq_one_letter_code
_entity_poly.pdbx_strand_id
1 'polypeptide(L)'
;MVWDFAETNPFNPAGASWISGIEDVPAGLKDADLPLFATVERGSATQLPWQDSTVDVVITDPPYYDNIPYADISDFFYVWLKRTIGNLYPEHFAALSTPKKKEAVADALRHEGDKKRAKLAYEEMMFLSFAESYRVLPCCKMIDCL
;
A
#
# COMPACT_ATOMS: atom_id res chain seq x y z
N MET A 1 7.60 -15.85 19.57
CA MET A 1 7.96 -15.81 18.14
C MET A 1 8.29 -17.22 17.75
N VAL A 2 7.35 -17.89 17.08
CA VAL A 2 7.70 -19.04 16.25
C VAL A 2 8.10 -18.44 14.90
N TRP A 3 9.16 -18.99 14.31
CA TRP A 3 9.66 -18.58 13.01
C TRP A 3 9.13 -19.58 12.00
N ASP A 4 7.97 -19.24 11.43
CA ASP A 4 7.14 -20.16 10.65
C ASP A 4 7.46 -20.09 9.15
N PHE A 5 8.35 -19.18 8.76
CA PHE A 5 8.77 -18.97 7.39
C PHE A 5 10.12 -19.66 7.15
N ALA A 6 10.19 -20.45 6.07
CA ALA A 6 11.45 -21.02 5.61
C ALA A 6 12.29 -19.89 5.00
N GLU A 7 13.28 -19.40 5.75
CA GLU A 7 14.28 -18.51 5.17
C GLU A 7 15.19 -19.29 4.24
N THR A 8 15.37 -18.76 3.04
CA THR A 8 16.29 -19.33 2.05
C THR A 8 17.70 -18.83 2.36
N ASN A 9 18.72 -19.63 2.00
CA ASN A 9 20.09 -19.14 2.05
C ASN A 9 20.26 -18.07 0.94
N PRO A 10 20.64 -16.82 1.26
CA PRO A 10 20.77 -15.75 0.26
C PRO A 10 21.77 -16.05 -0.87
N PHE A 11 22.71 -16.96 -0.65
CA PHE A 11 23.74 -17.36 -1.61
C PHE A 11 23.45 -18.72 -2.27
N ASN A 12 22.26 -19.29 -2.07
CA ASN A 12 21.91 -20.54 -2.72
C ASN A 12 21.75 -20.33 -4.24
N PRO A 13 22.20 -21.29 -5.07
CA PRO A 13 22.12 -21.16 -6.53
C PRO A 13 20.72 -21.45 -7.09
N ALA A 14 19.75 -21.82 -6.25
CA ALA A 14 18.37 -22.04 -6.65
C ALA A 14 17.52 -20.77 -6.42
N GLY A 15 16.20 -20.93 -6.44
CA GLY A 15 15.25 -19.82 -6.34
C GLY A 15 15.23 -19.14 -4.97
N ALA A 16 14.59 -17.96 -4.98
CA ALA A 16 14.42 -17.11 -3.80
C ALA A 16 15.75 -16.75 -3.12
N SER A 17 16.84 -16.61 -3.87
CA SER A 17 18.15 -16.13 -3.39
C SER A 17 18.39 -14.67 -3.79
N TRP A 18 19.43 -14.04 -3.23
CA TRP A 18 19.86 -12.70 -3.68
C TRP A 18 20.34 -12.74 -5.14
N ILE A 19 21.05 -13.82 -5.51
CA ILE A 19 21.58 -14.02 -6.86
C ILE A 19 20.41 -14.11 -7.85
N SER A 20 19.42 -14.98 -7.57
CA SER A 20 18.23 -15.09 -8.44
C SER A 20 17.46 -13.78 -8.50
N GLY A 21 17.33 -13.05 -7.39
CA GLY A 21 16.67 -11.74 -7.39
C GLY A 21 17.33 -10.70 -8.30
N ILE A 22 18.67 -10.64 -8.34
CA ILE A 22 19.40 -9.73 -9.23
C ILE A 22 19.29 -10.14 -10.71
N GLU A 23 19.20 -11.44 -11.00
CA GLU A 23 19.15 -11.93 -12.37
C GLU A 23 17.72 -11.91 -12.93
N ASP A 24 16.74 -12.36 -12.14
CA ASP A 24 15.36 -12.56 -12.55
C ASP A 24 14.59 -11.23 -12.66
N VAL A 25 14.82 -10.26 -11.76
CA VAL A 25 14.09 -8.98 -11.80
C VAL A 25 14.37 -8.20 -13.10
N PRO A 26 15.64 -7.97 -13.52
CA PRO A 26 15.92 -7.35 -14.81
C PRO A 26 15.49 -8.19 -16.01
N ALA A 27 15.50 -9.53 -15.89
CA ALA A 27 14.99 -10.39 -16.94
C ALA A 27 13.48 -10.21 -17.12
N GLY A 28 12.71 -10.25 -16.04
CA GLY A 28 11.26 -10.01 -16.07
C GLY A 28 10.89 -8.60 -16.53
N LEU A 29 11.72 -7.59 -16.26
CA LEU A 29 11.52 -6.24 -16.81
C LEU A 29 11.59 -6.19 -18.35
N LYS A 30 12.35 -7.09 -18.99
CA LYS A 30 12.36 -7.18 -20.47
C LYS A 30 11.04 -7.74 -21.00
N ASP A 31 10.43 -8.65 -20.25
CA ASP A 31 9.14 -9.25 -20.59
C ASP A 31 7.97 -8.31 -20.26
N ALA A 32 8.21 -7.27 -19.46
CA ALA A 32 7.23 -6.25 -19.08
C ALA A 32 6.99 -5.17 -20.17
N ASP A 33 7.67 -5.25 -21.32
CA ASP A 33 7.42 -4.36 -22.47
C ASP A 33 6.12 -4.75 -23.20
N LEU A 34 5.01 -4.47 -22.53
CA LEU A 34 3.66 -4.72 -23.05
C LEU A 34 3.12 -3.44 -23.73
N PRO A 35 2.38 -3.57 -24.85
CA PRO A 35 1.79 -2.41 -25.53
C PRO A 35 0.69 -1.72 -24.72
N LEU A 36 0.23 -2.35 -23.64
CA LEU A 36 -0.77 -1.81 -22.72
C LEU A 36 -0.06 -1.22 -21.49
N PHE A 37 -0.36 0.03 -21.20
CA PHE A 37 0.15 0.73 -20.03
C PHE A 37 -0.97 0.98 -19.02
N ALA A 38 -0.59 1.11 -17.75
CA ALA A 38 -1.48 1.55 -16.68
C ALA A 38 -1.12 2.99 -16.27
N THR A 39 -2.13 3.78 -15.91
CA THR A 39 -1.91 5.05 -15.22
C THR A 39 -1.80 4.78 -13.73
N VAL A 40 -0.68 5.19 -13.13
CA VAL A 40 -0.44 5.04 -11.69
C VAL A 40 -0.49 6.41 -11.05
N GLU A 41 -1.41 6.58 -10.10
CA GLU A 41 -1.53 7.82 -9.32
C GLU A 41 -1.40 7.50 -7.83
N ARG A 42 -0.68 8.37 -7.12
CA ARG A 42 -0.56 8.31 -5.66
C ARG A 42 -1.57 9.27 -5.04
N GLY A 43 -2.52 8.72 -4.30
CA GLY A 43 -3.56 9.50 -3.61
C GLY A 43 -4.03 8.82 -2.33
N SER A 44 -5.01 9.44 -1.68
CA SER A 44 -5.74 8.81 -0.58
C SER A 44 -7.01 8.18 -1.14
N ALA A 45 -7.33 6.96 -0.73
CA ALA A 45 -8.60 6.32 -1.11
C ALA A 45 -9.83 7.09 -0.60
N THR A 46 -9.66 7.94 0.42
CA THR A 46 -10.72 8.83 0.94
C THR A 46 -10.85 10.14 0.16
N GLN A 47 -10.05 10.35 -0.90
CA GLN A 47 -10.10 11.55 -1.73
C GLN A 47 -9.51 11.25 -3.11
N LEU A 48 -10.32 10.65 -3.98
CA LEU A 48 -9.90 10.28 -5.33
C LEU A 48 -9.89 11.52 -6.24
N PRO A 49 -8.87 11.70 -7.11
CA PRO A 49 -8.78 12.87 -7.98
C PRO A 49 -9.73 12.82 -9.18
N TRP A 50 -10.51 11.75 -9.32
CA TRP A 50 -11.40 11.53 -10.45
C TRP A 50 -12.80 12.12 -10.21
N GLN A 51 -13.46 12.50 -11.29
CA GLN A 51 -14.83 13.03 -11.24
C GLN A 51 -15.83 11.90 -10.96
N ASP A 52 -17.08 12.29 -10.74
CA ASP A 52 -18.14 11.32 -10.48
C ASP A 52 -18.38 10.45 -11.72
N SER A 53 -18.67 9.16 -11.49
CA SER A 53 -19.02 8.20 -12.55
C SER A 53 -18.00 8.06 -13.69
N THR A 54 -16.70 8.20 -13.41
CA THR A 54 -15.62 8.09 -14.42
C THR A 54 -14.97 6.71 -14.52
N VAL A 55 -15.15 5.82 -13.53
CA VAL A 55 -14.53 4.48 -13.55
C VAL A 55 -15.59 3.40 -13.70
N ASP A 56 -15.30 2.34 -14.46
CA ASP A 56 -16.26 1.26 -14.68
C ASP A 56 -16.32 0.25 -13.53
N VAL A 57 -15.19 -0.02 -12.89
CA VAL A 57 -15.04 -1.01 -11.83
C VAL A 57 -14.01 -0.50 -10.83
N VAL A 58 -14.28 -0.72 -9.54
CA VAL A 58 -13.30 -0.55 -8.46
C VAL A 58 -13.00 -1.93 -7.89
N ILE A 59 -11.73 -2.33 -7.94
CA ILE A 59 -11.21 -3.55 -7.32
C ILE A 59 -10.25 -3.10 -6.24
N THR A 60 -10.47 -3.52 -5.00
CA THR A 60 -9.64 -3.11 -3.86
C THR A 60 -9.41 -4.26 -2.89
N ASP A 61 -8.24 -4.27 -2.26
CA ASP A 61 -7.89 -5.13 -1.10
C ASP A 61 -7.59 -4.19 0.08
N PRO A 62 -8.62 -3.82 0.87
CA PRO A 62 -8.45 -2.84 1.93
C PRO A 62 -7.68 -3.42 3.14
N PRO A 63 -6.98 -2.57 3.91
CA PRO A 63 -6.23 -3.03 5.08
C PRO A 63 -7.17 -3.66 6.12
N TYR A 64 -6.79 -4.81 6.67
CA TYR A 64 -7.62 -5.53 7.65
C TYR A 64 -7.42 -4.99 9.06
N TYR A 65 -8.33 -4.16 9.55
CA TYR A 65 -8.55 -3.83 10.96
C TYR A 65 -7.30 -3.77 11.89
N ASP A 66 -6.98 -4.87 12.58
CA ASP A 66 -5.88 -5.03 13.55
C ASP A 66 -4.56 -5.52 12.92
N ASN A 67 -4.46 -5.45 11.59
CA ASN A 67 -3.23 -5.73 10.88
C ASN A 67 -2.09 -4.82 11.34
N ILE A 68 -0.91 -5.39 11.17
CA ILE A 68 0.39 -4.82 11.48
C ILE A 68 0.48 -3.36 10.99
N PRO A 69 0.97 -2.41 11.81
CA PRO A 69 1.09 -1.01 11.40
C PRO A 69 2.13 -0.86 10.28
N TYR A 70 1.66 -0.90 9.03
CA TYR A 70 2.49 -0.90 7.83
C TYR A 70 3.35 0.36 7.73
N ALA A 71 2.81 1.51 8.14
CA ALA A 71 3.60 2.72 8.15
C ALA A 71 4.82 2.55 9.10
N ASP A 72 4.64 1.94 10.27
CA ASP A 72 5.73 1.73 11.25
C ASP A 72 6.81 0.78 10.73
N ILE A 73 6.42 -0.29 10.03
CA ILE A 73 7.38 -1.17 9.36
C ILE A 73 8.07 -0.45 8.19
N SER A 74 7.33 0.37 7.45
CA SER A 74 7.85 1.06 6.28
C SER A 74 8.95 2.08 6.61
N ASP A 75 9.01 2.59 7.84
CA ASP A 75 10.09 3.50 8.27
C ASP A 75 11.48 2.86 8.17
N PHE A 76 11.60 1.55 8.36
CA PHE A 76 12.85 0.84 8.18
C PHE A 76 13.40 1.02 6.76
N PHE A 77 12.54 0.86 5.75
CA PHE A 77 12.92 1.01 4.34
C PHE A 77 13.01 2.47 3.92
N TYR A 78 12.14 3.34 4.45
CA TYR A 78 12.04 4.74 4.06
C TYR A 78 13.36 5.50 4.23
N VAL A 79 14.07 5.23 5.33
CA VAL A 79 15.37 5.85 5.66
C VAL A 79 16.43 5.56 4.58
N TRP A 80 16.43 4.34 4.04
CA TRP A 80 17.36 3.92 2.99
C TRP A 80 16.93 4.46 1.63
N LEU A 81 15.66 4.31 1.25
CA LEU A 81 15.12 4.82 0.00
C LEU A 81 15.29 6.33 -0.14
N LYS A 82 15.03 7.09 0.94
CA LYS A 82 15.25 8.55 0.96
C LYS A 82 16.71 8.94 0.69
N ARG A 83 17.68 8.14 1.14
CA ARG A 83 19.12 8.41 0.95
C ARG A 83 19.62 8.00 -0.43
N THR A 84 19.04 6.96 -1.03
CA THR A 84 19.49 6.42 -2.31
C THR A 84 18.82 7.11 -3.50
N ILE A 85 17.51 7.35 -3.42
CA ILE A 85 16.69 7.87 -4.53
C ILE A 85 15.86 9.10 -4.16
N GLY A 86 15.96 9.60 -2.92
CA GLY A 86 15.10 10.69 -2.45
C GLY A 86 15.29 12.02 -3.19
N ASN A 87 16.46 12.25 -3.77
CA ASN A 87 16.72 13.40 -4.64
C ASN A 87 16.03 13.30 -6.01
N LEU A 88 15.73 12.07 -6.47
CA LEU A 88 14.98 11.84 -7.72
C LEU A 88 13.47 12.03 -7.51
N TYR A 89 12.99 11.78 -6.28
CA TYR A 89 11.55 11.81 -5.93
C TYR A 89 11.28 12.65 -4.66
N PRO A 90 11.63 13.94 -4.64
CA PRO A 90 11.48 14.79 -3.45
C PRO A 90 10.05 14.84 -2.91
N GLU A 91 9.04 14.73 -3.77
CA GLU A 91 7.61 14.67 -3.42
C GLU A 91 7.18 13.42 -2.65
N HIS A 92 8.00 12.36 -2.67
CA HIS A 92 7.80 11.13 -1.91
C HIS A 92 8.67 11.08 -0.64
N PHE A 93 9.84 11.72 -0.69
CA PHE A 93 10.85 11.63 0.37
C PHE A 93 11.07 12.94 1.16
N ALA A 94 10.17 13.93 1.05
CA ALA A 94 10.27 15.20 1.78
C ALA A 94 10.15 15.03 3.31
N ALA A 95 9.27 14.15 3.78
CA ALA A 95 9.02 13.95 5.21
C ALA A 95 10.17 13.25 5.93
N LEU A 96 10.21 13.36 7.26
CA LEU A 96 11.19 12.63 8.07
C LEU A 96 10.88 11.13 8.16
N SER A 97 9.59 10.78 8.17
CA SER A 97 9.09 9.41 8.28
C SER A 97 7.81 9.24 7.47
N THR A 98 7.33 8.01 7.39
CA THR A 98 6.09 7.65 6.70
C THR A 98 4.85 8.24 7.40
N PRO A 99 3.75 8.51 6.65
CA PRO A 99 2.54 9.10 7.21
C PRO A 99 1.77 8.12 8.10
N LYS A 100 1.72 8.37 9.41
CA LYS A 100 1.01 7.51 10.39
C LYS A 100 -0.46 7.88 10.61
N LYS A 101 -0.76 9.18 10.57
CA LYS A 101 -2.06 9.71 11.02
C LYS A 101 -3.24 9.38 10.11
N LYS A 102 -2.96 9.04 8.85
CA LYS A 102 -3.98 8.76 7.82
C LYS A 102 -3.90 7.30 7.34
N GLU A 103 -3.40 6.41 8.18
CA GLU A 103 -3.38 4.97 7.91
C GLU A 103 -4.65 4.34 8.49
N ALA A 104 -5.34 3.51 7.70
CA ALA A 104 -6.55 2.82 8.14
C ALA A 104 -6.16 1.61 8.98
N VAL A 105 -5.95 1.81 10.28
CA VAL A 105 -5.60 0.76 11.25
C VAL A 105 -6.32 1.00 12.58
N ALA A 106 -6.83 -0.07 13.18
CA ALA A 106 -7.48 -0.03 14.49
C ALA A 106 -6.46 -0.15 15.64
N ASP A 107 -5.37 0.62 15.59
CA ASP A 107 -4.31 0.60 16.61
C ASP A 107 -4.67 1.49 17.81
N ALA A 108 -5.01 0.87 18.95
CA ALA A 108 -5.34 1.57 20.18
C ALA A 108 -4.21 2.47 20.71
N LEU A 109 -2.93 2.16 20.43
CA LEU A 109 -1.81 3.00 20.86
C LEU A 109 -1.84 4.39 20.22
N ARG A 110 -2.39 4.50 19.00
CA ARG A 110 -2.61 5.78 18.31
C ARG A 110 -3.77 6.59 18.87
N HIS A 111 -4.57 5.99 19.75
CA HIS A 111 -5.78 6.56 20.33
C HIS A 111 -5.75 6.52 21.86
N GLU A 112 -4.58 6.78 22.47
CA GLU A 112 -4.41 6.88 23.93
C GLU A 112 -4.79 5.57 24.68
N GLY A 113 -4.70 4.43 24.00
CA GLY A 113 -5.11 3.12 24.53
C GLY A 113 -6.60 2.81 24.36
N ASP A 114 -7.40 3.70 23.78
CA ASP A 114 -8.83 3.48 23.58
C ASP A 114 -9.13 2.66 22.31
N LYS A 115 -9.39 1.37 22.52
CA LYS A 115 -9.78 0.41 21.47
C LYS A 115 -11.07 0.80 20.75
N LYS A 116 -12.05 1.40 21.43
CA LYS A 116 -13.32 1.80 20.81
C LYS A 116 -13.09 2.99 19.88
N ARG A 117 -12.26 3.95 20.30
CA ARG A 117 -11.90 5.09 19.47
C ARG A 117 -11.09 4.67 18.24
N ALA A 118 -10.15 3.73 18.40
CA ALA A 118 -9.38 3.17 17.27
C ALA A 118 -10.27 2.41 16.29
N LYS A 119 -11.22 1.60 16.80
CA LYS A 119 -12.26 0.95 16.00
C LYS A 119 -13.02 1.96 15.13
N LEU A 120 -13.57 2.99 15.77
CA LEU A 120 -14.40 3.99 15.09
C LEU A 120 -13.60 4.75 14.03
N ALA A 121 -12.35 5.11 14.32
CA ALA A 121 -11.48 5.79 13.37
C ALA A 121 -11.21 4.93 12.12
N TYR A 122 -10.96 3.63 12.30
CA TYR A 122 -10.82 2.69 11.20
C TYR A 122 -12.12 2.58 10.37
N GLU A 123 -13.25 2.36 11.03
CA GLU A 123 -14.56 2.22 10.36
C GLU A 123 -14.95 3.49 9.59
N GLU A 124 -14.68 4.66 10.14
CA GLU A 124 -14.89 5.95 9.49
C GLU A 124 -14.02 6.10 8.23
N MET A 125 -12.73 5.76 8.31
CA MET A 125 -11.84 5.80 7.14
C MET A 125 -12.25 4.82 6.05
N MET A 126 -12.67 3.61 6.43
CA MET A 126 -13.17 2.61 5.49
C MET A 126 -14.47 3.08 4.83
N PHE A 127 -15.39 3.65 5.61
CA PHE A 127 -16.61 4.26 5.09
C PHE A 127 -16.30 5.35 4.07
N LEU A 128 -15.41 6.30 4.41
CA LEU A 128 -15.02 7.37 3.49
C LEU A 128 -14.36 6.84 2.22
N SER A 129 -13.53 5.80 2.32
CA SER A 129 -12.88 5.18 1.16
C SER A 129 -13.90 4.52 0.24
N PHE A 130 -14.87 3.79 0.79
CA PHE A 130 -15.92 3.17 -0.02
C PHE A 130 -16.92 4.19 -0.57
N ALA A 131 -17.20 5.28 0.15
CA ALA A 131 -18.01 6.37 -0.33
C ALA A 131 -17.37 7.06 -1.55
N GLU A 132 -16.05 7.28 -1.52
CA GLU A 132 -15.31 7.81 -2.67
C GLU A 132 -15.29 6.82 -3.84
N SER A 133 -15.04 5.53 -3.59
CA SER A 133 -15.14 4.49 -4.61
C SER A 133 -16.53 4.45 -5.25
N TYR A 134 -17.59 4.61 -4.46
CA TYR A 134 -18.96 4.68 -4.97
C TYR A 134 -19.21 5.94 -5.81
N ARG A 135 -18.69 7.10 -5.38
CA ARG A 135 -18.83 8.38 -6.11
C ARG A 135 -18.27 8.29 -7.54
N VAL A 136 -17.10 7.66 -7.70
CA VAL A 136 -16.44 7.54 -9.01
C VAL A 136 -17.07 6.48 -9.92
N LEU A 137 -17.96 5.63 -9.41
CA LEU A 137 -18.67 4.61 -10.19
C LEU A 137 -19.96 5.18 -10.83
N PRO A 138 -20.33 4.75 -12.05
CA PRO A 138 -21.65 5.02 -12.61
C PRO A 138 -22.72 4.17 -11.92
N CYS A 139 -23.98 4.62 -12.03
CA CYS A 139 -25.13 3.93 -11.45
C CYS A 139 -25.17 2.45 -11.87
N CYS A 140 -25.47 1.56 -10.91
CA CYS A 140 -25.59 0.10 -11.07
C CYS A 140 -24.29 -0.68 -11.32
N LYS A 141 -23.11 -0.16 -10.96
CA LYS A 141 -21.82 -0.90 -11.05
C LYS A 141 -21.27 -1.38 -9.70
N MET A 142 -20.35 -2.33 -9.76
CA MET A 142 -19.89 -3.17 -8.65
C MET A 142 -18.56 -2.68 -8.08
N ILE A 143 -18.45 -2.69 -6.75
CA ILE A 143 -17.18 -2.66 -6.01
C ILE A 143 -16.86 -4.10 -5.66
N ASP A 144 -15.67 -4.58 -6.03
CA ASP A 144 -15.17 -5.89 -5.64
C ASP A 144 -14.05 -5.75 -4.59
N CYS A 145 -14.20 -6.48 -3.48
CA CYS A 145 -13.24 -6.52 -2.39
C CYS A 145 -12.60 -7.90 -2.36
N LEU A 146 -11.29 -7.97 -2.59
CA LEU A 146 -10.53 -9.23 -2.63
C LEU A 146 -10.14 -9.74 -1.23
#